data_AF-A0A2S1XL98-F1
#
_entry.id   AF-A0A2S1XL98-F1
#
_cell.length_a   1.000
_cell.length_b   1.000
_cell.length_c   1.000
_cell.angle_alpha   90.00
_cell.angle_beta   90.00
_cell.angle_gamma   90.00
#
_symmetry.space_group_name_H-M   'P 1'
#
loop_
_entity.id
_entity.type
_entity.pdbx_description
1 polymer ?
#
loop_
_entity_poly.entity_id
_entity_poly.type
_entity_poly.pdbx_seq_one_letter_code
_entity_poly.pdbx_strand_id
1 'polypeptide(L)'
;MLESLSRRSILAGASAVALAGPVSADAADPFGAAIASLEGRAPAAGPDPVLSLCAHWREVDAKCEGANKRVDAHWNELEQAGLTHDEIQRDPIQRVMWDETYRWSAEVDAAESVICSTPAATPAGILAKLEVWKQTSEALVGDCLLVVSAIEDLRRLVHGDAGPAADEGRAAA
;
A
#
# COMPACT_ATOMS: atom_id res chain seq x y z
N MET A 1 -8.14 -5.58 24.90
CA MET A 1 -6.84 -6.25 24.71
C MET A 1 -6.99 -7.12 23.48
N LEU A 2 -6.71 -6.56 22.29
CA LEU A 2 -6.83 -7.27 21.02
C LEU A 2 -5.47 -7.93 20.76
N GLU A 3 -5.46 -9.26 20.68
CA GLU A 3 -4.27 -10.05 20.41
C GLU A 3 -3.66 -9.67 19.06
N SER A 4 -2.33 -9.65 19.02
CA SER A 4 -1.53 -9.55 17.81
C SER A 4 -1.93 -10.68 16.85
N LEU A 5 -2.74 -10.35 15.84
CA LEU A 5 -3.03 -11.25 14.74
C LEU A 5 -1.71 -11.46 13.98
N SER A 6 -1.09 -12.62 14.22
CA SER A 6 0.08 -13.09 13.50
C SER A 6 -0.12 -12.92 11.98
N ARG A 7 0.93 -12.52 11.25
CA ARG A 7 0.92 -12.38 9.77
C ARG A 7 0.23 -13.54 9.04
N ARG A 8 0.33 -14.76 9.60
CA ARG A 8 -0.34 -15.96 9.08
C ARG A 8 -1.86 -15.91 9.20
N SER A 9 -2.40 -15.33 10.27
CA SER A 9 -3.84 -15.18 10.49
C SER A 9 -4.45 -14.11 9.59
N ILE A 10 -3.71 -13.04 9.28
CA ILE A 10 -4.14 -12.01 8.32
C ILE A 10 -4.15 -12.57 6.90
N LEU A 11 -3.12 -13.31 6.51
CA LEU A 11 -3.07 -14.01 5.21
C LEU A 11 -4.12 -15.12 5.09
N ALA A 12 -4.36 -15.89 6.15
CA ALA A 12 -5.42 -16.91 6.18
C ALA A 12 -6.82 -16.29 6.14
N GLY A 13 -7.03 -15.17 6.83
CA GLY A 13 -8.26 -14.39 6.75
C GLY A 13 -8.47 -13.79 5.36
N ALA A 14 -7.42 -13.25 4.73
CA ALA A 14 -7.46 -12.75 3.36
C ALA A 14 -7.82 -13.86 2.34
N SER A 15 -7.26 -15.07 2.51
CA SER A 15 -7.60 -16.25 1.72
C SER A 15 -9.04 -16.71 1.92
N ALA A 16 -9.55 -16.68 3.15
CA ALA A 16 -10.93 -17.05 3.47
C ALA A 16 -11.97 -16.03 2.95
N VAL A 17 -11.61 -14.75 2.85
CA VAL A 17 -12.51 -13.71 2.31
C VAL A 17 -12.42 -13.65 0.77
N ALA A 18 -11.31 -14.09 0.17
CA ALA A 18 -11.19 -14.16 -1.30
C ALA A 18 -12.02 -15.28 -1.93
N LEU A 19 -12.34 -16.31 -1.15
CA LEU A 19 -13.15 -17.43 -1.57
C LEU A 19 -14.39 -17.43 -0.68
N ALA A 20 -15.51 -16.85 -1.15
CA ALA A 20 -16.78 -16.89 -0.43
C ALA A 20 -17.34 -18.33 -0.33
N GLY A 21 -16.72 -19.16 0.51
CA GLY A 21 -17.09 -20.56 0.75
C GLY A 21 -16.16 -21.24 1.77
N PRO A 22 -16.63 -22.30 2.46
CA PRO A 22 -15.82 -23.01 3.45
C PRO A 22 -14.58 -23.63 2.79
N VAL A 23 -13.40 -23.17 3.21
CA VAL A 23 -12.13 -23.68 2.71
C VAL A 23 -11.93 -25.08 3.29
N SER A 24 -12.12 -26.12 2.45
CA SER A 24 -11.67 -27.46 2.78
C SER A 24 -10.15 -27.44 2.96
N ALA A 25 -9.65 -28.14 3.98
CA ALA A 25 -8.22 -28.22 4.30
C ALA A 25 -7.35 -28.83 3.17
N ASP A 26 -7.99 -29.32 2.09
CA ASP A 26 -7.38 -29.86 0.87
C ASP A 26 -7.35 -28.86 -0.31
N ALA A 27 -7.56 -27.56 -0.07
CA ALA A 27 -7.44 -26.55 -1.12
C ALA A 27 -5.97 -26.47 -1.58
N ALA A 28 -5.67 -27.20 -2.66
CA ALA A 28 -4.46 -27.08 -3.44
C ALA A 28 -4.12 -25.60 -3.62
N ASP A 29 -2.92 -25.24 -3.16
CA ASP A 29 -2.30 -23.92 -3.19
C ASP A 29 -3.14 -22.82 -3.87
N PRO A 30 -3.92 -22.02 -3.12
CA PRO A 30 -4.80 -21.01 -3.70
C PRO A 30 -4.02 -19.92 -4.44
N PHE A 31 -2.73 -19.75 -4.14
CA PHE A 31 -1.84 -18.85 -4.88
C PHE A 31 -1.40 -19.50 -6.20
N GLY A 32 -1.07 -20.80 -6.20
CA GLY A 32 -0.77 -21.56 -7.41
C GLY A 32 -1.92 -21.58 -8.43
N ALA A 33 -3.16 -21.72 -7.97
CA ALA A 33 -4.34 -21.65 -8.83
C ALA A 33 -4.57 -20.23 -9.42
N ALA A 34 -4.33 -19.19 -8.62
CA ALA A 34 -4.42 -17.81 -9.08
C ALA A 34 -3.32 -17.47 -10.11
N ILE A 35 -2.09 -17.92 -9.88
CA ILE A 35 -0.95 -17.74 -10.80
C ILE A 35 -1.24 -18.43 -12.14
N ALA A 36 -1.69 -19.69 -12.13
CA ALA A 36 -2.04 -20.42 -13.35
C ALA A 36 -3.19 -19.76 -14.13
N SER A 37 -4.17 -19.16 -13.44
CA SER A 37 -5.26 -18.40 -14.05
C SER A 37 -4.78 -17.10 -14.72
N LEU A 38 -3.73 -16.49 -14.17
CA LEU A 38 -3.11 -15.26 -14.70
C LEU A 38 -2.19 -15.53 -15.89
N GLU A 39 -1.46 -16.64 -15.90
CA GLU A 39 -0.57 -17.05 -17.00
C GLU A 39 -1.33 -17.31 -18.32
N GLY A 40 -2.61 -17.66 -18.25
CA GLY A 40 -3.45 -17.93 -19.42
C GLY A 40 -4.16 -16.70 -20.01
N ARG A 41 -4.05 -15.51 -19.41
CA ARG A 41 -4.74 -14.29 -19.87
C ARG A 41 -3.83 -13.41 -20.70
N ALA A 42 -4.38 -12.86 -21.78
CA ALA A 42 -3.70 -11.85 -22.56
C ALA A 42 -3.34 -10.64 -21.67
N PRO A 43 -2.13 -10.06 -21.80
CA PRO A 43 -1.76 -8.89 -21.03
C PRO A 43 -2.77 -7.76 -21.27
N ALA A 44 -3.14 -7.06 -20.21
CA ALA A 44 -3.99 -5.87 -20.31
C ALA A 44 -3.37 -4.90 -21.33
N ALA A 45 -4.23 -4.32 -22.18
CA ALA A 45 -3.81 -3.39 -23.23
C ALA A 45 -3.43 -2.03 -22.62
N GLY A 46 -2.23 -1.93 -22.04
CA GLY A 46 -1.66 -0.69 -21.53
C GLY A 46 -0.84 -0.88 -20.24
N PRO A 47 0.10 0.05 -19.94
CA PRO A 47 0.80 0.05 -18.67
C PRO A 47 -0.18 0.33 -17.52
N ASP A 48 -0.06 -0.45 -16.44
CA ASP A 48 -0.91 -0.29 -15.25
C ASP A 48 -0.61 1.05 -14.56
N PRO A 49 -1.60 1.95 -14.40
CA PRO A 49 -1.40 3.28 -13.83
C PRO A 49 -0.85 3.23 -12.40
N VAL A 50 -1.13 2.15 -11.66
CA VAL A 50 -0.62 1.94 -10.30
C VAL A 50 0.90 1.90 -10.26
N LEU A 51 1.56 1.40 -11.32
CA LEU A 51 3.02 1.33 -11.35
C LEU A 51 3.67 2.72 -11.31
N SER A 52 3.12 3.69 -12.06
CA SER A 52 3.60 5.06 -12.05
C SER A 52 3.33 5.76 -10.71
N LEU A 53 2.19 5.46 -10.09
CA LEU A 53 1.84 5.99 -8.76
C LEU A 53 2.77 5.45 -7.67
N CYS A 54 3.05 4.13 -7.66
CA CYS A 54 4.01 3.52 -6.73
C CYS A 54 5.43 4.05 -6.94
N ALA A 55 5.84 4.31 -8.18
CA ALA A 55 7.13 4.93 -8.48
C ALA A 55 7.21 6.36 -7.93
N HIS A 56 6.16 7.16 -8.13
CA HIS A 56 6.07 8.51 -7.57
C HIS A 56 6.10 8.51 -6.04
N TRP A 57 5.35 7.61 -5.40
CA TRP A 57 5.35 7.47 -3.95
C TRP A 57 6.77 7.21 -3.41
N ARG A 58 7.57 6.35 -4.06
CA ARG A 58 8.98 6.13 -3.67
C ARG A 58 9.84 7.37 -3.77
N GLU A 59 9.63 8.20 -4.79
CA GLU A 59 10.37 9.46 -4.92
C GLU A 59 10.04 10.43 -3.79
N VAL A 60 8.77 10.49 -3.39
CA VAL A 60 8.30 11.34 -2.30
C VAL A 60 8.80 10.80 -0.95
N ASP A 61 8.71 9.49 -0.73
CA ASP A 61 9.22 8.81 0.47
C ASP A 61 10.73 9.05 0.67
N ALA A 62 11.52 8.91 -0.41
CA ALA A 62 12.97 9.20 -0.35
C ALA A 62 13.27 10.67 0.01
N LYS A 63 12.43 11.61 -0.43
CA LYS A 63 12.56 13.03 -0.04
C LYS A 63 12.18 13.24 1.42
N CYS A 64 11.15 12.58 1.90
CA CYS A 64 10.74 12.59 3.31
C CYS A 64 11.86 12.04 4.20
N GLU A 65 12.43 10.88 3.86
CA GLU A 65 13.55 10.27 4.57
C GLU A 65 14.79 11.19 4.56
N GLY A 66 15.09 11.81 3.41
CA GLY A 66 16.17 12.79 3.30
C GLY A 66 15.96 14.03 4.15
N ALA A 67 14.72 14.52 4.28
CA ALA A 67 14.38 15.64 5.17
C ALA A 67 14.53 15.24 6.64
N ASN A 68 14.02 14.07 7.05
CA ASN A 68 14.21 13.52 8.39
C ASN A 68 15.69 13.39 8.78
N LYS A 69 16.53 12.83 7.89
CA LYS A 69 17.97 12.73 8.13
C LYS A 69 18.64 14.09 8.36
N ARG A 70 18.21 15.13 7.66
CA ARG A 70 18.73 16.50 7.85
C ARG A 70 18.27 17.11 9.18
N VAL A 71 17.01 16.88 9.56
CA VAL A 71 16.46 17.27 10.87
C VAL A 71 17.27 16.62 12.00
N ASP A 72 17.52 15.32 11.91
CA ASP A 72 18.27 14.57 12.92
C ASP A 72 19.75 15.00 12.97
N ALA A 73 20.37 15.25 11.81
CA ALA A 73 21.73 15.74 11.74
C ALA A 73 21.87 17.12 12.40
N HIS A 74 21.00 18.07 12.06
CA HIS A 74 21.02 19.43 12.64
C HIS A 74 20.71 19.38 14.13
N TRP A 75 19.75 18.54 14.55
CA TRP A 75 19.46 18.30 15.97
C TRP A 75 20.72 17.85 16.73
N ASN A 76 21.41 16.82 16.21
CA ASN A 76 22.64 16.30 16.82
C ASN A 76 23.77 17.34 16.86
N GLU A 77 23.91 18.17 15.82
CA GLU A 77 24.88 19.27 15.79
C GLU A 77 24.63 20.28 16.91
N LEU A 78 23.36 20.65 17.13
CA LEU A 78 22.98 21.58 18.20
C LEU A 78 23.13 20.97 19.59
N GLU A 79 22.82 19.68 19.77
CA GLU A 79 23.10 18.96 21.02
C GLU A 79 24.60 18.93 21.32
N GLN A 80 25.44 18.67 20.32
CA GLN A 80 26.90 18.69 20.47
C GLN A 80 27.45 20.09 20.77
N ALA A 81 26.77 21.15 20.31
CA ALA A 81 27.07 22.52 20.69
C ALA A 81 26.62 22.88 22.11
N GLY A 82 25.96 21.96 22.82
CA GLY A 82 25.55 22.12 24.22
C GLY A 82 24.19 22.80 24.41
N LEU A 83 23.38 22.94 23.34
CA LEU A 83 22.02 23.45 23.48
C LEU A 83 21.14 22.42 24.17
N THR A 84 20.25 22.91 25.03
CA THR A 84 19.20 22.09 25.62
C THR A 84 18.13 21.74 24.58
N HIS A 85 17.42 20.64 24.78
CA HIS A 85 16.28 20.23 23.95
C HIS A 85 15.30 21.38 23.67
N ASP A 86 15.03 22.18 24.70
CA ASP A 86 14.13 23.33 24.68
C ASP A 86 14.63 24.49 23.80
N GLU A 87 15.95 24.70 23.76
CA GLU A 87 16.57 25.70 22.90
C GLU A 87 16.56 25.23 21.44
N ILE A 88 16.84 23.95 21.20
CA ILE A 88 16.81 23.35 19.86
C ILE A 88 15.39 23.41 19.27
N GLN A 89 14.35 23.16 20.07
CA GLN A 89 12.95 23.33 19.63
C GLN A 89 12.57 24.77 19.25
N ARG A 90 13.32 25.75 19.74
CA ARG A 90 13.12 27.17 19.42
C ARG A 90 14.04 27.66 18.31
N ASP A 91 15.00 26.85 17.87
CA ASP A 91 15.89 27.18 16.76
C ASP A 91 15.08 27.38 15.46
N PRO A 92 15.19 28.56 14.81
CA PRO A 92 14.40 28.86 13.62
C PRO A 92 14.76 27.95 12.43
N ILE A 93 16.02 27.48 12.34
CA ILE A 93 16.44 26.59 11.27
C ILE A 93 15.82 25.20 11.48
N GLN A 94 15.90 24.67 12.70
CA GLN A 94 15.27 23.40 13.08
C GLN A 94 13.77 23.39 12.77
N ARG A 95 13.06 24.49 13.07
CA ARG A 95 11.62 24.62 12.75
C ARG A 95 11.33 24.56 11.26
N VAL A 96 12.10 25.27 10.44
CA VAL A 96 11.94 25.22 8.98
C VAL A 96 12.19 23.81 8.44
N MET A 97 13.19 23.11 8.99
CA MET A 97 13.45 21.72 8.60
C MET A 97 12.31 20.77 8.99
N TRP A 98 11.71 20.95 10.18
CA TRP A 98 10.50 20.20 10.55
C TRP A 98 9.31 20.51 9.66
N ASP A 99 9.05 21.78 9.33
CA ASP A 99 7.97 22.16 8.42
C ASP A 99 8.15 21.48 7.03
N GLU A 100 9.38 21.40 6.54
CA GLU A 100 9.69 20.68 5.31
C GLU A 100 9.41 19.17 5.44
N THR A 101 9.83 18.55 6.55
CA THR A 101 9.54 17.14 6.84
C THR A 101 8.04 16.88 6.93
N TYR A 102 7.28 17.72 7.63
CA TYR A 102 5.82 17.58 7.74
C TYR A 102 5.13 17.71 6.39
N ARG A 103 5.59 18.62 5.53
CA ARG A 103 5.09 18.71 4.16
C ARG A 103 5.35 17.42 3.39
N TRP A 104 6.57 16.90 3.41
CA TRP A 104 6.87 15.65 2.70
C TRP A 104 6.09 14.46 3.26
N SER A 105 5.92 14.36 4.58
CA SER A 105 5.09 13.32 5.21
C SER A 105 3.65 13.38 4.70
N ALA A 106 3.06 14.57 4.63
CA ALA A 106 1.71 14.73 4.08
C ALA A 106 1.62 14.34 2.60
N GLU A 107 2.68 14.57 1.82
CA GLU A 107 2.75 14.13 0.42
C GLU A 107 2.87 12.60 0.29
N VAL A 108 3.60 11.93 1.19
CA VAL A 108 3.67 10.46 1.26
C VAL A 108 2.27 9.89 1.53
N ASP A 109 1.57 10.40 2.54
CA ASP A 109 0.21 9.98 2.90
C ASP A 109 -0.78 10.19 1.75
N ALA A 110 -0.69 11.33 1.07
CA ALA A 110 -1.52 11.63 -0.09
C ALA A 110 -1.26 10.65 -1.25
N ALA A 111 0.01 10.37 -1.55
CA ALA A 111 0.38 9.41 -2.59
C ALA A 111 -0.09 7.98 -2.25
N GLU A 112 0.03 7.56 -0.98
CA GLU A 112 -0.48 6.27 -0.51
C GLU A 112 -2.00 6.17 -0.64
N SER A 113 -2.73 7.23 -0.31
CA SER A 113 -4.19 7.29 -0.46
C SER A 113 -4.63 7.13 -1.93
N VAL A 114 -3.91 7.75 -2.87
CA VAL A 114 -4.17 7.63 -4.31
C VAL A 114 -3.86 6.20 -4.80
N ILE A 115 -2.78 5.58 -4.33
CA ILE A 115 -2.46 4.18 -4.65
C ILE A 115 -3.56 3.24 -4.13
N CYS A 116 -4.00 3.42 -2.89
CA CYS A 116 -5.07 2.62 -2.27
C CYS A 116 -6.37 2.66 -3.09
N SER A 117 -6.73 3.83 -3.62
CA SER A 117 -7.99 4.04 -4.34
C SER A 117 -7.92 3.73 -5.84
N THR A 118 -6.72 3.56 -6.41
CA THR A 118 -6.54 3.25 -7.84
C THR A 118 -6.48 1.74 -8.06
N PRO A 119 -7.41 1.11 -8.80
CA PRO A 119 -7.37 -0.33 -9.04
C PRO A 119 -6.15 -0.76 -9.87
N ALA A 120 -5.49 -1.84 -9.45
CA ALA A 120 -4.48 -2.51 -10.25
C ALA A 120 -5.15 -3.44 -11.28
N ALA A 121 -4.77 -3.28 -12.54
CA ALA A 121 -5.27 -4.09 -13.65
C ALA A 121 -4.31 -5.23 -14.03
N THR A 122 -3.18 -5.35 -13.33
CA THR A 122 -2.16 -6.35 -13.60
C THR A 122 -1.59 -6.94 -12.30
N PRO A 123 -1.04 -8.18 -12.34
CA PRO A 123 -0.29 -8.74 -11.21
C PRO A 123 0.88 -7.85 -10.78
N ALA A 124 1.53 -7.17 -11.73
CA ALA A 124 2.61 -6.23 -11.45
C ALA A 124 2.13 -5.03 -10.63
N GLY A 125 0.95 -4.47 -10.94
CA GLY A 125 0.32 -3.40 -10.16
C GLY A 125 -0.03 -3.84 -8.73
N ILE A 126 -0.56 -5.06 -8.56
CA ILE A 126 -0.84 -5.64 -7.24
C ILE A 126 0.46 -5.77 -6.42
N LEU A 127 1.51 -6.34 -7.02
CA LEU A 127 2.81 -6.49 -6.36
C LEU A 127 3.41 -5.13 -5.98
N ALA A 128 3.25 -4.11 -6.81
CA ALA A 128 3.70 -2.76 -6.50
C ALA A 128 3.00 -2.17 -5.27
N LYS A 129 1.68 -2.36 -5.11
CA LYS A 129 0.94 -1.95 -3.90
C LYS A 129 1.44 -2.67 -2.65
N LEU A 130 1.67 -3.98 -2.75
CA LEU A 130 2.16 -4.78 -1.63
C LEU A 130 3.58 -4.39 -1.21
N GLU A 131 4.42 -3.97 -2.16
CA GLU A 131 5.76 -3.48 -1.86
C GLU A 131 5.73 -2.13 -1.14
N VAL A 132 4.82 -1.21 -1.54
CA VAL A 132 4.57 0.03 -0.79
C VAL A 132 4.14 -0.28 0.64
N TRP A 133 3.17 -1.19 0.82
CA TRP A 133 2.71 -1.60 2.16
C TRP A 133 3.84 -2.21 3.01
N LYS A 134 4.69 -3.04 2.40
CA LYS A 134 5.82 -3.64 3.11
C LYS A 134 6.75 -2.56 3.67
N GLN A 135 7.01 -1.51 2.90
CA GLN A 135 7.88 -0.41 3.29
C GLN A 135 7.25 0.49 4.37
N THR A 136 5.93 0.70 4.35
CA THR A 136 5.23 1.48 5.39
C THR A 136 4.98 0.68 6.69
N SER A 137 4.74 -0.63 6.59
CA SER A 137 4.44 -1.50 7.75
C SER A 137 5.63 -1.81 8.65
N GLU A 138 6.86 -1.60 8.19
CA GLU A 138 8.06 -1.69 9.04
C GLU A 138 8.20 -0.47 9.98
N ALA A 139 7.48 0.63 9.71
CA ALA A 139 7.58 1.88 10.48
C ALA A 139 6.50 2.04 11.57
N LEU A 140 5.32 1.42 11.47
CA LEU A 140 4.23 1.39 12.47
C LEU A 140 3.14 0.42 11.98
N VAL A 141 2.10 0.16 12.78
CA VAL A 141 0.92 -0.69 12.43
C VAL A 141 0.35 -0.24 11.08
N GLY A 142 0.85 -0.83 10.00
CA GLY A 142 0.69 -0.30 8.64
C GLY A 142 -0.77 -0.26 8.24
N ASP A 143 -1.15 0.82 7.57
CA ASP A 143 -2.51 1.08 7.13
C ASP A 143 -3.01 -0.11 6.29
N CYS A 144 -4.00 -0.83 6.80
CA CYS A 144 -4.50 -2.06 6.18
C CYS A 144 -5.11 -1.81 4.79
N LEU A 145 -5.32 -0.54 4.41
CA LEU A 145 -5.96 -0.11 3.17
C LEU A 145 -5.21 -0.58 1.92
N LEU A 146 -3.87 -0.54 1.91
CA LEU A 146 -3.09 -1.04 0.76
C LEU A 146 -3.25 -2.55 0.56
N VAL A 147 -3.25 -3.32 1.67
CA VAL A 147 -3.43 -4.78 1.62
C VAL A 147 -4.85 -5.12 1.20
N VAL A 148 -5.86 -4.45 1.76
CA VAL A 148 -7.27 -4.64 1.40
C VAL A 148 -7.48 -4.33 -0.09
N SER A 149 -6.95 -3.19 -0.57
CA SER A 149 -7.01 -2.78 -1.97
C SER A 149 -6.34 -3.80 -2.90
N ALA A 150 -5.14 -4.28 -2.55
CA ALA A 150 -4.43 -5.29 -3.32
C ALA A 150 -5.18 -6.64 -3.38
N ILE A 151 -5.83 -7.04 -2.28
CA ILE A 151 -6.66 -8.25 -2.23
C ILE A 151 -7.91 -8.10 -3.12
N GLU A 152 -8.56 -6.94 -3.09
CA GLU A 152 -9.71 -6.67 -3.97
C GLU A 152 -9.33 -6.71 -5.45
N ASP A 153 -8.20 -6.09 -5.81
CA ASP A 153 -7.70 -6.12 -7.19
C ASP A 153 -7.34 -7.55 -7.64
N LEU A 154 -6.75 -8.35 -6.75
CA LEU A 154 -6.47 -9.75 -7.02
C LEU A 154 -7.76 -10.54 -7.27
N ARG A 155 -8.82 -10.29 -6.50
CA ARG A 155 -10.14 -10.93 -6.72
C ARG A 155 -10.72 -10.52 -8.07
N ARG A 156 -10.71 -9.23 -8.41
CA ARG A 156 -11.17 -8.73 -9.72
C ARG A 156 -10.40 -9.41 -10.85
N LEU A 157 -9.09 -9.54 -10.70
CA LEU A 157 -8.23 -10.17 -11.70
C LEU A 157 -8.47 -11.67 -11.82
N VAL A 158 -8.64 -12.41 -10.72
CA VAL A 158 -8.85 -13.87 -10.77
C VAL A 158 -10.26 -14.22 -11.25
N HIS A 159 -11.28 -13.52 -10.78
CA HIS A 159 -12.67 -13.86 -11.10
C HIS A 159 -13.19 -13.19 -12.37
N GLY A 160 -12.51 -12.14 -12.87
CA GLY A 160 -13.07 -11.24 -13.87
C GLY A 160 -14.22 -10.45 -13.25
N ASP A 161 -14.32 -9.15 -13.55
CA ASP A 161 -15.49 -8.38 -13.13
C ASP A 161 -16.72 -8.93 -13.85
N ALA A 162 -17.43 -9.87 -13.22
CA ALA A 162 -18.87 -9.96 -13.39
C ALA A 162 -19.44 -8.73 -12.67
N GLY A 163 -19.36 -7.57 -13.34
CA GLY A 163 -20.26 -6.47 -13.03
C GLY A 163 -21.70 -6.99 -13.02
N PRO A 164 -22.62 -6.35 -12.29
CA PRO A 164 -24.02 -6.78 -12.28
C PRO A 164 -24.46 -6.94 -13.73
N ALA A 165 -24.85 -8.18 -14.08
CA ALA A 165 -25.38 -8.46 -15.40
C ALA A 165 -26.46 -7.42 -15.68
N ALA A 166 -26.26 -6.62 -16.71
CA ALA A 166 -27.34 -5.84 -17.28
C ALA A 166 -28.41 -6.84 -17.73
N ASP A 167 -29.38 -7.09 -16.85
CA ASP A 167 -30.64 -7.72 -17.18
C ASP A 167 -31.49 -6.68 -17.95
N GLU A 168 -30.98 -6.27 -19.10
CA GLU A 168 -31.73 -5.51 -20.09
C GLU A 168 -32.12 -6.49 -21.20
N GLY A 169 -33.37 -6.95 -21.12
CA GLY A 169 -34.12 -7.31 -22.31
C GLY A 169 -34.34 -8.79 -22.55
N ARG A 170 -35.18 -9.42 -21.72
CA ARG A 170 -36.07 -10.48 -22.23
C ARG A 170 -37.42 -10.56 -21.50
N ALA A 171 -38.19 -9.50 -21.64
CA ALA A 171 -39.64 -9.56 -21.46
C ALA A 171 -40.33 -8.53 -22.38
N ALA A 172 -40.42 -8.86 -23.68
CA ALA A 172 -41.50 -8.45 -24.58
C ALA A 172 -41.17 -8.87 -26.03
N ALA A 173 -41.72 -10.01 -26.46
CA ALA A 173 -42.28 -10.25 -27.80
C ALA A 173 -42.93 -11.63 -27.80
#